data_AF-A0AAJ1PU66-F1
#
_entry.id   AF-A0AAJ1PU66-F1
#
_cell.length_a   1.000
_cell.length_b   1.000
_cell.length_c   1.000
_cell.angle_alpha   90.00
_cell.angle_beta   90.00
_cell.angle_gamma   90.00
#
_symmetry.space_group_name_H-M   'P 1'
#
loop_
_entity.id
_entity.type
_entity.pdbx_description
1 polymer ?
#
loop_
_entity_poly.entity_id
_entity_poly.type
_entity_poly.pdbx_seq_one_letter_code
_entity_poly.pdbx_strand_id
1 'polypeptide(L)'
;MQGVTFNTTMALVAGTIMILAVVFARTAARAQAAVPGKARTLTGWGWAFVALGAYLGVTGMYMTLMWPLKEVDGAFCCTVDNVTFGEPAALYGLLTFIAGLAIIAAQKAADRKERPLDLVGTLRPILYVAAVGGVGLVMFAIAGMHFGMWRPPDIEPIARLMAGQIWEPLMVMCLYGFSGIAAMLAPFAPENKWVGRIATLLTWGCGVTWVFLSFTVFYSHVGFFPPA
;
A
#
# COMPACT_ATOMS: atom_id res chain seq x y z
N MET A 1 -13.10 -21.86 14.10
CA MET A 1 -13.78 -20.98 13.11
C MET A 1 -12.84 -19.84 12.81
N GLN A 2 -12.31 -19.75 11.58
CA GLN A 2 -11.35 -18.72 11.21
C GLN A 2 -12.00 -17.32 11.30
N GLY A 3 -11.27 -16.35 11.84
CA GLY A 3 -11.68 -14.95 11.88
C GLY A 3 -11.82 -14.34 10.47
N VAL A 4 -12.32 -13.11 10.38
CA VAL A 4 -12.52 -12.44 9.10
C VAL A 4 -11.17 -12.08 8.47
N THR A 5 -10.84 -12.64 7.31
CA THR A 5 -9.58 -12.39 6.58
C THR A 5 -9.77 -11.35 5.47
N PHE A 6 -9.33 -10.12 5.73
CA PHE A 6 -9.33 -9.03 4.73
C PHE A 6 -7.97 -8.77 4.08
N ASN A 7 -6.91 -9.36 4.64
CA ASN A 7 -5.51 -9.19 4.24
C ASN A 7 -5.26 -9.45 2.74
N THR A 8 -5.98 -10.38 2.10
CA THR A 8 -5.90 -10.63 0.65
C THR A 8 -6.22 -9.39 -0.18
N THR A 9 -7.40 -8.82 0.04
CA THR A 9 -7.86 -7.66 -0.74
C THR A 9 -7.16 -6.39 -0.30
N MET A 10 -6.77 -6.28 0.97
CA MET A 10 -5.94 -5.18 1.46
C MET A 10 -4.57 -5.16 0.76
N ALA A 11 -3.91 -6.31 0.61
CA ALA A 11 -2.65 -6.42 -0.13
C ALA A 11 -2.82 -6.05 -1.62
N LEU A 12 -3.89 -6.53 -2.26
CA LEU A 12 -4.22 -6.18 -3.64
C LEU A 12 -4.40 -4.66 -3.80
N VAL A 13 -5.18 -4.04 -2.92
CA VAL A 13 -5.47 -2.61 -2.97
C VAL A 13 -4.23 -1.79 -2.65
N ALA A 14 -3.43 -2.17 -1.66
CA ALA A 14 -2.16 -1.52 -1.35
C ALA A 14 -1.21 -1.53 -2.56
N GLY A 15 -1.02 -2.70 -3.19
CA GLY A 15 -0.20 -2.82 -4.40
C GLY A 15 -0.75 -2.01 -5.58
N THR A 16 -2.08 -2.00 -5.75
CA THR A 16 -2.75 -1.20 -6.79
C THR A 16 -2.53 0.30 -6.58
N ILE A 17 -2.66 0.80 -5.35
CA ILE A 17 -2.39 2.22 -5.04
C ILE A 17 -0.92 2.55 -5.37
N MET A 18 0.04 1.69 -5.03
CA MET A 18 1.46 1.92 -5.33
C MET A 18 1.72 2.02 -6.85
N ILE A 19 1.15 1.10 -7.64
CA ILE A 19 1.25 1.15 -9.10
C ILE A 19 0.61 2.43 -9.64
N LEU A 20 -0.60 2.76 -9.20
CA LEU A 20 -1.31 3.97 -9.61
C LEU A 20 -0.58 5.24 -9.20
N ALA A 21 0.08 5.29 -8.04
CA ALA A 21 0.88 6.43 -7.61
C ALA A 21 2.02 6.75 -8.58
N VAL A 22 2.68 5.71 -9.11
CA VAL A 22 3.74 5.87 -10.12
C VAL A 22 3.18 6.36 -11.46
N VAL A 23 2.08 5.78 -11.93
CA VAL A 23 1.45 6.21 -13.20
C VAL A 23 0.87 7.62 -13.07
N PHE A 24 0.27 7.93 -11.92
CA PHE A 24 -0.23 9.26 -11.57
C PHE A 24 0.91 10.27 -11.56
N ALA A 25 2.02 10.03 -10.87
CA ALA A 25 3.15 10.96 -10.81
C ALA A 25 3.68 11.32 -12.21
N ARG A 26 3.80 10.34 -13.11
CA ARG A 26 4.18 10.56 -14.51
C ARG A 26 3.13 11.38 -15.28
N THR A 27 1.86 11.10 -15.05
CA THR A 27 0.74 11.80 -15.71
C THR A 27 0.61 13.24 -15.21
N ALA A 28 0.75 13.45 -13.90
CA ALA A 28 0.74 14.73 -13.22
C ALA A 28 1.90 15.61 -13.69
N ALA A 29 3.13 15.08 -13.76
CA ALA A 29 4.28 15.82 -14.28
C ALA A 29 4.05 16.31 -15.72
N ARG A 30 3.46 15.46 -16.58
CA ARG A 30 3.08 15.84 -17.95
C ARG A 30 1.96 16.87 -17.99
N ALA A 31 0.98 16.77 -17.09
CA ALA A 31 -0.12 17.72 -16.99
C ALA A 31 0.37 19.10 -16.54
N GLN A 32 1.31 19.17 -15.59
CA GLN A 32 1.91 20.42 -15.12
C GLN A 32 2.84 21.06 -16.16
N ALA A 33 3.50 20.27 -17.01
CA ALA A 33 4.34 20.77 -18.11
C ALA A 33 3.54 21.16 -19.37
N ALA A 34 2.25 20.82 -19.44
CA ALA A 34 1.42 21.11 -20.61
C ALA A 34 1.00 22.58 -20.68
N VAL A 35 0.77 23.07 -21.91
CA VAL A 35 0.22 24.41 -22.13
C VAL A 35 -1.13 24.55 -21.41
N PRO A 36 -1.40 25.68 -20.72
CA PRO A 36 -2.68 25.93 -20.07
C PRO A 36 -3.87 25.67 -21.00
N GLY A 37 -4.85 24.89 -20.54
CA GLY A 37 -6.04 24.50 -21.31
C GLY A 37 -5.88 23.26 -22.21
N LYS A 38 -4.67 22.70 -22.35
CA LYS A 38 -4.44 21.41 -23.05
C LYS A 38 -4.06 20.25 -22.11
N ALA A 39 -3.90 20.52 -20.81
CA ALA A 39 -3.61 19.50 -19.83
C ALA A 39 -4.78 18.53 -19.65
N ARG A 40 -4.48 17.24 -19.51
CA ARG A 40 -5.49 16.24 -19.14
C ARG A 40 -5.93 16.46 -17.70
N THR A 41 -7.22 16.33 -17.43
CA THR A 41 -7.76 16.41 -16.07
C THR A 41 -7.22 15.29 -15.17
N LEU A 42 -6.95 15.63 -13.91
CA LEU A 42 -6.50 14.68 -12.88
C LEU A 42 -7.62 14.24 -11.93
N THR A 43 -8.84 14.73 -12.12
CA THR A 43 -9.99 14.42 -11.24
C THR A 43 -10.27 12.92 -11.14
N GLY A 44 -10.16 12.18 -12.25
CA GLY A 44 -10.37 10.73 -12.26
C GLY A 44 -9.35 9.97 -11.40
N TRP A 45 -8.10 10.43 -11.37
CA TRP A 45 -7.07 9.88 -10.48
C TRP A 45 -7.39 10.15 -9.01
N GLY A 46 -7.84 11.37 -8.71
CA GLY A 46 -8.30 11.73 -7.37
C GLY A 46 -9.41 10.80 -6.86
N TRP A 47 -10.44 10.54 -7.68
CA TRP A 47 -11.52 9.62 -7.31
C TRP A 47 -11.05 8.17 -7.15
N ALA A 48 -10.12 7.70 -7.98
CA ALA A 48 -9.52 6.38 -7.81
C ALA A 48 -8.80 6.25 -6.45
N PHE A 49 -8.00 7.25 -6.07
CA PHE A 49 -7.34 7.28 -4.77
C PHE A 49 -8.32 7.42 -3.60
N VAL A 50 -9.40 8.20 -3.75
CA VAL A 50 -10.48 8.25 -2.76
C VAL A 50 -11.08 6.86 -2.55
N ALA A 51 -11.47 6.16 -3.63
CA ALA A 51 -12.12 4.86 -3.51
C ALA A 51 -11.19 3.80 -2.89
N LEU A 52 -9.95 3.68 -3.40
CA LEU A 52 -8.98 2.72 -2.91
C LEU A 52 -8.50 3.04 -1.49
N GLY A 53 -8.26 4.32 -1.21
CA GLY A 53 -7.87 4.79 0.12
C GLY A 53 -8.96 4.57 1.16
N ALA A 54 -10.23 4.86 0.82
CA ALA A 54 -11.36 4.58 1.69
C ALA A 54 -11.48 3.08 1.99
N TYR A 55 -11.41 2.23 0.97
CA TYR A 55 -11.46 0.78 1.14
C TYR A 55 -10.35 0.29 2.07
N LEU A 56 -9.10 0.65 1.78
CA LEU A 56 -7.94 0.20 2.56
C LEU A 56 -7.94 0.76 3.98
N GLY A 57 -8.34 2.03 4.13
CA GLY A 57 -8.42 2.70 5.43
C GLY A 57 -9.48 2.10 6.32
N VAL A 58 -10.69 1.86 5.79
CA VAL A 58 -11.79 1.25 6.55
C VAL A 58 -11.46 -0.18 6.95
N THR A 59 -10.94 -1.00 6.02
CA THR A 59 -10.57 -2.38 6.32
C THR A 59 -9.40 -2.47 7.30
N GLY A 60 -8.39 -1.60 7.18
CA GLY A 60 -7.28 -1.49 8.13
C GLY A 60 -7.73 -1.03 9.53
N MET A 61 -8.58 0.00 9.61
CA MET A 61 -9.15 0.47 10.88
C MET A 61 -10.00 -0.61 11.54
N TYR A 62 -10.84 -1.30 10.78
CA TYR A 62 -11.63 -2.42 11.29
C TYR A 62 -10.72 -3.49 11.92
N MET A 63 -9.67 -3.88 11.20
CA MET A 63 -8.71 -4.88 11.67
C MET A 63 -7.94 -4.43 12.92
N THR A 64 -7.62 -3.13 13.01
CA THR A 64 -6.95 -2.53 14.17
C THR A 64 -7.86 -2.50 15.40
N LEU A 65 -9.14 -2.16 15.22
CA LEU A 65 -10.10 -1.94 16.31
C LEU A 65 -10.76 -3.23 16.82
N MET A 66 -10.86 -4.27 15.98
CA MET A 66 -11.49 -5.55 16.33
C MET A 66 -10.52 -6.53 17.03
N TRP A 67 -9.45 -6.01 17.60
CA TRP A 67 -8.48 -6.77 18.38
C TRP A 67 -9.07 -7.27 19.71
N PRO A 68 -8.81 -8.54 20.14
CA PRO A 68 -8.02 -9.57 19.47
C PRO A 68 -8.79 -10.31 18.36
N LEU A 69 -8.12 -10.60 17.25
CA LEU A 69 -8.68 -11.45 16.20
C LEU A 69 -8.76 -12.90 16.70
N LYS A 70 -9.81 -13.64 16.30
CA LYS A 70 -9.94 -15.06 16.67
C LYS A 70 -8.76 -15.85 16.11
N GLU A 71 -7.93 -16.35 17.01
CA GLU A 71 -6.82 -17.24 16.69
C GLU A 71 -7.35 -18.56 16.12
N VAL A 72 -6.63 -19.10 15.14
CA VAL A 72 -6.78 -20.50 14.74
C VAL A 72 -5.83 -21.28 15.65
N ASP A 73 -6.36 -22.19 16.47
CA ASP A 73 -5.54 -23.03 17.36
C ASP A 73 -4.39 -23.69 16.57
N GLY A 74 -3.15 -23.42 17.00
CA GLY A 74 -1.93 -23.95 16.38
C GLY A 74 -1.31 -23.09 15.27
N ALA A 75 -1.89 -21.94 14.90
CA ALA A 75 -1.33 -21.04 13.88
C ALA A 75 -0.86 -19.71 14.50
N PHE A 76 0.46 -19.52 14.61
CA PHE A 76 1.09 -18.30 15.14
C PHE A 76 0.88 -17.06 14.24
N CYS A 77 0.42 -17.25 13.00
CA CYS A 77 0.25 -16.17 12.03
C CYS A 77 -0.81 -15.14 12.43
N CYS A 78 -1.83 -15.51 13.22
CA CYS A 78 -2.97 -14.63 13.48
C CYS A 78 -2.83 -13.71 14.72
N THR A 79 -1.81 -13.91 15.56
CA THR A 79 -1.68 -13.24 16.87
C THR A 79 -1.19 -11.80 16.77
N VAL A 80 -0.76 -11.31 15.62
CA VAL A 80 -0.21 -9.93 15.49
C VAL A 80 -0.67 -9.24 14.20
N ASP A 81 -1.65 -9.86 13.55
CA ASP A 81 -2.18 -9.46 12.25
C ASP A 81 -2.74 -8.03 12.24
N ASN A 82 -3.38 -7.61 13.32
CA ASN A 82 -3.87 -6.23 13.49
C ASN A 82 -2.75 -5.19 13.45
N VAL A 83 -1.59 -5.49 14.04
CA VAL A 83 -0.47 -4.57 14.12
C VAL A 83 0.30 -4.57 12.79
N THR A 84 0.58 -5.73 12.21
CA THR A 84 1.36 -5.78 10.95
C THR A 84 0.56 -5.44 9.71
N PHE A 85 -0.72 -5.79 9.63
CA PHE A 85 -1.53 -5.53 8.44
C PHE A 85 -2.53 -4.39 8.67
N GLY A 86 -3.19 -4.37 9.84
CA GLY A 86 -4.22 -3.39 10.17
C GLY A 86 -3.69 -1.96 10.25
N GLU A 87 -2.71 -1.70 11.13
CA GLU A 87 -2.18 -0.34 11.34
C GLU A 87 -1.57 0.27 10.06
N PRO A 88 -0.72 -0.45 9.28
CA PRO A 88 -0.15 0.13 8.07
C PRO A 88 -1.20 0.36 6.99
N ALA A 89 -2.18 -0.54 6.84
CA ALA A 89 -3.27 -0.35 5.90
C ALA A 89 -4.18 0.82 6.30
N ALA A 90 -4.47 0.97 7.58
CA ALA A 90 -5.27 2.09 8.10
C ALA A 90 -4.58 3.42 7.77
N LEU A 91 -3.29 3.55 8.09
CA LEU A 91 -2.51 4.74 7.82
C LEU A 91 -2.40 5.01 6.31
N TYR A 92 -1.98 4.01 5.53
CA TYR A 92 -1.75 4.17 4.09
C TYR A 92 -3.06 4.47 3.35
N GLY A 93 -4.15 3.79 3.71
CA GLY A 93 -5.47 4.03 3.17
C GLY A 93 -5.98 5.42 3.48
N LEU A 94 -5.88 5.87 4.73
CA LEU A 94 -6.30 7.21 5.13
C LEU A 94 -5.51 8.32 4.40
N LEU A 95 -4.17 8.18 4.33
CA LEU A 95 -3.33 9.14 3.60
C LEU A 95 -3.67 9.17 2.10
N THR A 96 -3.92 8.01 1.51
CA THR A 96 -4.32 7.90 0.09
C THR A 96 -5.69 8.54 -0.15
N PHE A 97 -6.65 8.32 0.75
CA PHE A 97 -7.98 8.93 0.68
C PHE A 97 -7.88 10.46 0.71
N ILE A 98 -7.12 11.00 1.68
CA ILE A 98 -6.89 12.44 1.83
C ILE A 98 -6.15 13.00 0.59
N ALA A 99 -5.15 12.28 0.08
CA ALA A 99 -4.44 12.67 -1.14
C ALA A 99 -5.39 12.74 -2.35
N GLY A 100 -6.31 11.77 -2.49
CA GLY A 100 -7.33 11.77 -3.53
C GLY A 100 -8.24 13.01 -3.45
N LEU A 101 -8.74 13.34 -2.26
CA LEU A 101 -9.53 14.56 -2.03
C LEU A 101 -8.73 15.84 -2.33
N ALA A 102 -7.45 15.87 -1.92
CA ALA A 102 -6.57 17.00 -2.16
C ALA A 102 -6.30 17.22 -3.66
N ILE A 103 -6.14 16.15 -4.45
CA ILE A 103 -5.99 16.21 -5.91
C ILE A 103 -7.25 16.81 -6.55
N ILE A 104 -8.44 16.33 -6.15
CA ILE A 104 -9.72 16.84 -6.68
C ILE A 104 -9.88 18.32 -6.34
N ALA A 105 -9.57 18.72 -5.10
CA ALA A 105 -9.67 20.11 -4.66
C ALA A 105 -8.66 21.01 -5.40
N ALA A 106 -7.42 20.56 -5.60
CA ALA A 106 -6.40 21.29 -6.34
C ALA A 106 -6.79 21.47 -7.82
N GLN A 107 -7.29 20.42 -8.47
CA GLN A 107 -7.78 20.48 -9.84
C GLN A 107 -8.95 21.46 -9.97
N LYS A 108 -9.94 21.38 -9.07
CA LYS A 108 -11.11 22.27 -9.09
C LYS A 108 -10.72 23.75 -8.94
N ALA A 109 -9.77 24.06 -8.07
CA ALA A 109 -9.27 25.43 -7.90
C ALA A 109 -8.52 25.93 -9.15
N ALA A 110 -7.76 25.04 -9.82
CA ALA A 110 -7.08 25.34 -11.08
C ALA A 110 -8.07 25.56 -12.23
N ASP A 111 -9.12 24.74 -12.34
CA ASP A 111 -10.16 24.86 -13.35
C ASP A 111 -10.94 26.19 -13.21
N ARG A 112 -11.12 26.66 -11.97
CA ARG A 112 -11.73 27.96 -11.64
C ARG A 112 -10.79 29.15 -11.81
N LYS A 113 -9.53 28.92 -12.17
CA LYS A 113 -8.46 29.94 -12.28
C LYS A 113 -8.21 30.70 -10.97
N GLU A 114 -8.51 30.08 -9.82
CA GLU A 114 -8.26 30.67 -8.50
C GLU A 114 -6.77 30.61 -8.15
N ARG A 115 -6.09 29.52 -8.56
CA ARG A 115 -4.63 29.31 -8.37
C ARG A 115 -4.09 28.31 -9.40
N PRO A 116 -2.80 28.36 -9.75
CA PRO A 116 -2.20 27.35 -10.63
C PRO A 116 -2.20 25.95 -9.98
N LEU A 117 -2.16 24.91 -10.80
CA LEU A 117 -2.12 23.52 -10.35
C LEU A 117 -0.74 23.17 -9.77
N ASP A 118 -0.60 23.26 -8.45
CA ASP A 118 0.59 22.86 -7.71
C ASP A 118 0.36 21.58 -6.90
N LEU A 119 0.63 20.43 -7.51
CA LEU A 119 0.50 19.11 -6.87
C LEU A 119 1.66 18.80 -5.93
N VAL A 120 2.85 19.37 -6.16
CA VAL A 120 3.99 19.16 -5.27
C VAL A 120 3.69 19.84 -3.94
N GLY A 121 3.32 21.11 -3.95
CA GLY A 121 2.91 21.82 -2.74
C GLY A 121 1.70 21.18 -2.06
N THR A 122 0.73 20.70 -2.83
CA THR A 122 -0.49 20.08 -2.28
C THR A 122 -0.22 18.74 -1.58
N LEU A 123 0.58 17.85 -2.18
CA LEU A 123 0.74 16.47 -1.70
C LEU A 123 1.93 16.29 -0.77
N ARG A 124 2.94 17.16 -0.84
CA ARG A 124 4.18 17.01 -0.08
C ARG A 124 3.99 16.90 1.44
N PRO A 125 3.10 17.67 2.11
CA PRO A 125 2.83 17.48 3.53
C PRO A 125 2.32 16.06 3.86
N ILE A 126 1.44 15.52 3.02
CA ILE A 126 0.91 14.14 3.17
C ILE A 126 2.04 13.13 2.97
N LEU A 127 2.93 13.36 2.01
CA LEU A 127 4.09 12.50 1.75
C LEU A 127 5.10 12.50 2.91
N TYR A 128 5.24 13.59 3.66
CA TYR A 128 6.06 13.59 4.88
C TYR A 128 5.46 12.72 5.99
N VAL A 129 4.13 12.72 6.15
CA VAL A 129 3.47 11.81 7.08
C VAL A 129 3.67 10.36 6.63
N ALA A 130 3.54 10.09 5.32
CA ALA A 130 3.84 8.78 4.75
C ALA A 130 5.29 8.35 4.99
N ALA A 131 6.25 9.28 4.91
CA ALA A 131 7.66 9.00 5.16
C ALA A 131 7.93 8.53 6.59
N VAL A 132 7.27 9.13 7.59
CA VAL A 132 7.35 8.67 8.99
C VAL A 132 6.71 7.29 9.14
N GLY A 133 5.54 7.06 8.52
CA GLY A 133 4.93 5.73 8.46
C GLY A 133 5.82 4.69 7.78
N GLY A 134 6.63 5.10 6.81
CA GLY A 134 7.61 4.26 6.13
C GLY A 134 8.70 3.72 7.06
N VAL A 135 9.08 4.48 8.10
CA VAL A 135 9.97 3.97 9.15
C VAL A 135 9.33 2.79 9.87
N GLY A 136 8.03 2.88 10.18
CA GLY A 136 7.26 1.77 10.77
C GLY A 136 7.28 0.51 9.90
N LEU A 137 7.10 0.64 8.58
CA LEU A 137 7.20 -0.48 7.64
C LEU A 137 8.59 -1.14 7.64
N VAL A 138 9.67 -0.34 7.73
CA VAL A 138 11.04 -0.88 7.86
C VAL A 138 11.20 -1.63 9.19
N MET A 139 10.65 -1.11 10.28
CA MET A 139 10.67 -1.81 11.57
C MET A 139 9.86 -3.11 11.53
N PHE A 140 8.73 -3.14 10.83
CA PHE A 140 7.99 -4.39 10.59
C PHE A 140 8.80 -5.40 9.79
N ALA A 141 9.55 -4.98 8.76
CA ALA A 141 10.46 -5.85 8.02
C ALA A 141 11.45 -6.57 8.97
N ILE A 142 12.09 -5.80 9.85
CA ILE A 142 13.06 -6.31 10.82
C ILE A 142 12.38 -7.24 11.84
N ALA A 143 11.26 -6.78 12.42
CA ALA A 143 10.52 -7.52 13.43
C ALA A 143 9.95 -8.84 12.89
N GLY A 144 9.38 -8.84 11.70
CA GLY A 144 8.77 -10.04 11.10
C GLY A 144 9.80 -11.14 10.85
N MET A 145 11.04 -10.80 10.51
CA MET A 145 12.13 -11.78 10.43
C MET A 145 12.63 -12.20 11.81
N HIS A 146 12.81 -11.26 12.74
CA HIS A 146 13.32 -11.55 14.07
C HIS A 146 12.38 -12.44 14.88
N PHE A 147 11.07 -12.22 14.78
CA PHE A 147 10.03 -12.98 15.49
C PHE A 147 9.42 -14.12 14.66
N GLY A 148 9.85 -14.33 13.40
CA GLY A 148 9.44 -15.47 12.58
C GLY A 148 7.98 -15.43 12.10
N MET A 149 7.44 -14.24 11.87
CA MET A 149 6.01 -13.99 11.72
C MET A 149 5.42 -14.43 10.36
N TRP A 150 6.22 -14.45 9.30
CA TRP A 150 5.77 -14.78 7.92
C TRP A 150 6.19 -16.17 7.46
N ARG A 151 6.30 -17.12 8.40
CA ARG A 151 6.63 -18.49 8.03
C ARG A 151 5.43 -19.12 7.30
N PRO A 152 5.65 -19.69 6.11
CA PRO A 152 4.58 -20.31 5.34
C PRO A 152 3.92 -21.43 6.13
N PRO A 153 2.59 -21.45 6.24
CA PRO A 153 1.89 -22.56 6.87
C PRO A 153 1.82 -23.77 5.93
N ASP A 154 1.88 -24.98 6.50
CA ASP A 154 1.87 -26.24 5.73
C ASP A 154 0.50 -26.55 5.10
N ILE A 155 -0.55 -25.86 5.53
CA ILE A 155 -1.94 -26.08 5.13
C ILE A 155 -2.35 -25.28 3.88
N GLU A 156 -1.65 -24.18 3.56
CA GLU A 156 -2.04 -23.30 2.45
C GLU A 156 -1.58 -23.83 1.10
N PRO A 157 -2.45 -23.93 0.06
CA PRO A 157 -2.11 -24.59 -1.20
C PRO A 157 -0.81 -24.11 -1.87
N ILE A 158 -0.57 -22.79 -1.87
CA ILE A 158 0.65 -22.21 -2.46
C ILE A 158 1.75 -22.04 -1.41
N ALA A 159 1.43 -21.50 -0.23
CA ALA A 159 2.46 -21.23 0.80
C ALA A 159 3.16 -22.53 1.26
N ARG A 160 2.42 -23.66 1.32
CA ARG A 160 3.00 -24.99 1.66
C ARG A 160 4.12 -25.43 0.73
N LEU A 161 4.15 -24.94 -0.51
CA LEU A 161 5.23 -25.26 -1.46
C LEU A 161 6.58 -24.69 -1.01
N MET A 162 6.55 -23.68 -0.14
CA MET A 162 7.71 -23.03 0.47
C MET A 162 7.83 -23.33 1.97
N ALA A 163 7.05 -24.29 2.49
CA ALA A 163 7.14 -24.74 3.88
C ALA A 163 8.59 -25.05 4.29
N GLY A 164 9.01 -24.49 5.42
CA GLY A 164 10.38 -24.63 5.93
C GLY A 164 11.47 -23.87 5.17
N GLN A 165 11.12 -23.11 4.12
CA GLN A 165 12.07 -22.29 3.35
C GLN A 165 12.01 -20.82 3.75
N ILE A 166 13.12 -20.10 3.55
CA ILE A 166 13.23 -18.67 3.89
C ILE A 166 12.67 -17.73 2.81
N TRP A 167 12.30 -18.25 1.63
CA TRP A 167 11.96 -17.43 0.48
C TRP A 167 10.73 -16.55 0.68
N GLU A 168 9.64 -17.10 1.21
CA GLU A 168 8.43 -16.33 1.50
C GLU A 168 8.64 -15.29 2.62
N PRO A 169 9.22 -15.64 3.79
CA PRO A 169 9.57 -14.64 4.80
C PRO A 169 10.45 -13.52 4.26
N LEU A 170 11.46 -13.86 3.43
CA LEU A 170 12.36 -12.88 2.84
C LEU A 170 11.64 -11.98 1.82
N MET A 171 10.74 -12.54 1.03
CA MET A 171 9.91 -11.78 0.09
C MET A 171 9.02 -10.78 0.84
N VAL A 172 8.33 -11.22 1.91
CA VAL A 172 7.45 -10.35 2.71
C VAL A 172 8.28 -9.29 3.46
N MET A 173 9.43 -9.65 4.01
CA MET A 173 10.39 -8.70 4.59
C MET A 173 10.78 -7.61 3.58
N CYS A 174 11.18 -8.01 2.36
CA CYS A 174 11.53 -7.09 1.30
C CYS A 174 10.34 -6.20 0.90
N LEU A 175 9.13 -6.75 0.84
CA LEU A 175 7.92 -5.97 0.56
C LEU A 175 7.70 -4.87 1.60
N TYR A 176 7.70 -5.20 2.89
CA TYR A 176 7.56 -4.20 3.95
C TYR A 176 8.71 -3.19 3.93
N GLY A 177 9.95 -3.67 3.90
CA GLY A 177 11.15 -2.83 3.97
C GLY A 177 11.25 -1.86 2.79
N PHE A 178 11.09 -2.36 1.56
CA PHE A 178 11.19 -1.52 0.36
C PHE A 178 9.96 -0.63 0.16
N SER A 179 8.75 -1.05 0.57
CA SER A 179 7.59 -0.14 0.63
C SER A 179 7.85 1.01 1.62
N GLY A 180 8.45 0.72 2.77
CA GLY A 180 8.85 1.71 3.75
C GLY A 180 9.88 2.70 3.22
N ILE A 181 10.96 2.20 2.62
CA ILE A 181 11.99 3.03 1.98
C ILE A 181 11.38 3.89 0.85
N ALA A 182 10.50 3.33 0.03
CA ALA A 182 9.81 4.06 -1.02
C ALA A 182 8.99 5.23 -0.46
N ALA A 183 8.25 5.02 0.63
CA ALA A 183 7.50 6.06 1.31
C ALA A 183 8.41 7.14 1.90
N MET A 184 9.54 6.75 2.50
CA MET A 184 10.55 7.69 3.04
C MET A 184 11.15 8.59 1.96
N LEU A 185 11.34 8.07 0.75
CA LEU A 185 11.90 8.83 -0.38
C LEU A 185 10.86 9.69 -1.12
N ALA A 186 9.57 9.37 -1.00
CA ALA A 186 8.48 10.01 -1.74
C ALA A 186 8.43 11.55 -1.64
N PRO A 187 8.55 12.20 -0.46
CA PRO A 187 8.49 13.68 -0.38
C PRO A 187 9.67 14.38 -1.06
N PHE A 188 10.79 13.68 -1.24
CA PHE A 188 12.02 14.21 -1.84
C PHE A 188 12.15 13.86 -3.34
N ALA A 189 11.28 12.98 -3.86
CA ALA A 189 11.29 12.55 -5.25
C ALA A 189 11.22 13.70 -6.27
N PRO A 190 10.46 14.80 -6.05
CA PRO A 190 10.44 15.95 -6.96
C PRO A 190 11.73 16.79 -6.96
N GLU A 191 12.53 16.73 -5.90
CA GLU A 191 13.71 17.60 -5.72
C GLU A 191 14.98 17.04 -6.34
N ASN A 192 15.09 15.71 -6.39
CA ASN A 192 16.27 15.04 -6.90
C ASN A 192 15.90 13.91 -7.86
N LYS A 193 16.40 13.99 -9.10
CA LYS A 193 16.14 13.01 -10.17
C LYS A 193 16.50 11.57 -9.78
N TRP A 194 17.55 11.37 -8.99
CA TRP A 194 17.98 10.03 -8.57
C TRP A 194 17.06 9.48 -7.49
N VAL A 195 16.71 10.31 -6.50
CA VAL A 195 15.72 9.96 -5.48
C VAL A 195 14.39 9.62 -6.13
N GLY A 196 13.92 10.45 -7.08
CA GLY A 196 12.69 10.19 -7.83
C GLY A 196 12.73 8.88 -8.63
N ARG A 197 13.86 8.54 -9.25
CA ARG A 197 14.03 7.26 -9.97
C ARG A 197 13.99 6.06 -9.02
N ILE A 198 14.71 6.13 -7.91
CA ILE A 198 14.76 5.04 -6.92
C ILE A 198 13.38 4.86 -6.29
N ALA A 199 12.75 5.95 -5.83
CA ALA A 199 11.40 5.91 -5.29
C ALA A 199 10.39 5.33 -6.30
N THR A 200 10.47 5.73 -7.57
CA THR A 200 9.63 5.17 -8.63
C THR A 200 9.83 3.67 -8.81
N LEU A 201 11.08 3.21 -8.84
CA LEU A 201 11.41 1.81 -9.03
C LEU A 201 10.94 0.96 -7.84
N LEU A 202 11.20 1.40 -6.62
CA LEU A 202 10.76 0.71 -5.41
C LEU A 202 9.24 0.69 -5.31
N THR A 203 8.57 1.84 -5.46
CA THR A 203 7.10 1.90 -5.40
C THR A 203 6.46 1.00 -6.45
N TRP A 204 6.95 1.04 -7.70
CA TRP A 204 6.38 0.22 -8.76
C TRP A 204 6.66 -1.28 -8.54
N GLY A 205 7.90 -1.63 -8.21
CA GLY A 205 8.31 -3.02 -7.97
C GLY A 205 7.56 -3.64 -6.81
N CYS A 206 7.54 -2.98 -5.65
CA CYS A 206 6.74 -3.41 -4.51
C CYS A 206 5.25 -3.47 -4.84
N GLY A 207 4.72 -2.50 -5.60
CA GLY A 207 3.32 -2.51 -6.02
C GLY A 207 2.96 -3.76 -6.83
N VAL A 208 3.79 -4.12 -7.81
CA VAL A 208 3.62 -5.35 -8.61
C VAL A 208 3.74 -6.59 -7.72
N THR A 209 4.74 -6.65 -6.83
CA THR A 209 4.94 -7.79 -5.95
C THR A 209 3.81 -7.94 -4.92
N TRP A 210 3.24 -6.85 -4.39
CA TRP A 210 2.05 -6.88 -3.53
C TRP A 210 0.82 -7.42 -4.27
N VAL A 211 0.60 -6.99 -5.52
CA VAL A 211 -0.47 -7.53 -6.36
C VAL A 211 -0.24 -9.03 -6.63
N PHE A 212 0.99 -9.42 -6.96
CA PHE A 212 1.34 -10.82 -7.17
C PHE A 212 1.07 -11.68 -5.92
N LEU A 213 1.57 -11.25 -4.75
CA LEU A 213 1.31 -11.91 -3.48
C LEU A 213 -0.20 -11.99 -3.20
N SER A 214 -0.96 -10.93 -3.49
CA SER A 214 -2.40 -10.97 -3.29
C SER A 214 -3.09 -12.05 -4.13
N PHE A 215 -2.65 -12.28 -5.37
CA PHE A 215 -3.21 -13.33 -6.22
C PHE A 215 -2.89 -14.74 -5.70
N THR A 216 -1.68 -14.96 -5.19
CA THR A 216 -1.32 -16.26 -4.60
C THR A 216 -2.11 -16.52 -3.31
N VAL A 217 -2.32 -15.49 -2.49
CA VAL A 217 -3.11 -15.61 -1.26
C VAL A 217 -4.61 -15.73 -1.60
N PHE A 218 -5.13 -15.06 -2.64
CA PHE A 218 -6.53 -15.23 -3.09
C PHE A 218 -6.82 -16.68 -3.47
N TYR A 219 -5.93 -17.29 -4.24
CA TYR A 219 -6.05 -18.70 -4.59
C TYR A 219 -5.99 -19.60 -3.34
N SER A 220 -5.06 -19.31 -2.43
CA SER A 220 -4.84 -20.13 -1.23
C SER A 220 -6.01 -20.01 -0.23
N HIS A 221 -6.56 -18.81 -0.02
CA HIS A 221 -7.71 -18.56 0.84
C HIS A 221 -9.00 -19.20 0.34
N VAL A 222 -9.19 -19.34 -0.98
CA VAL A 222 -10.32 -20.14 -1.51
C VAL A 222 -10.09 -21.63 -1.25
N GLY A 223 -8.86 -22.11 -1.43
CA GLY A 223 -8.48 -23.51 -1.22
C GLY A 223 -8.52 -24.00 0.24
N PHE A 224 -8.63 -23.09 1.21
CA PHE A 224 -8.88 -23.41 2.62
C PHE A 224 -10.24 -24.08 2.87
N PHE A 225 -11.19 -23.97 1.95
CA PHE A 225 -12.51 -24.58 2.02
C PHE A 225 -12.56 -25.79 1.09
N PRO A 226 -12.02 -26.96 1.48
CA PRO A 226 -12.20 -28.16 0.67
C PRO A 226 -13.70 -28.43 0.52
N PRO A 227 -14.16 -28.88 -0.67
CA PRO A 227 -15.51 -29.41 -0.79
C PRO A 227 -15.65 -30.55 0.23
N ALA A 228 -16.74 -30.51 1.00
CA ALA A 228 -17.13 -31.56 1.93
C ALA A 228 -17.30 -32.90 1.22
#